data_AF-A0A4Y8IFY5-F1
#
_entry.id   AF-A0A4Y8IFY5-F1
#
_cell.length_a   1.000
_cell.length_b   1.000
_cell.length_c   1.000
_cell.angle_alpha   90.00
_cell.angle_beta   90.00
_cell.angle_gamma   90.00
#
_symmetry.space_group_name_H-M   'P 1'
#
loop_
_entity.id
_entity.type
_entity.pdbx_description
1 polymer ?
#
loop_
_entity_poly.entity_id
_entity_poly.type
_entity_poly.pdbx_seq_one_letter_code
_entity_poly.pdbx_strand_id
1 'polypeptide(L)' 'MMKLFNRYWHWVLLAVLGLNLVVGFMTFESTRLSLVALVFGGIGFLAFFVLSVLVEKKRKKSE' A
#
# COMPACT_ATOMS: atom_id res chain seq x y z
N MET A 1 -15.96 10.26 -16.84
CA MET A 1 -16.00 9.63 -15.50
C MET A 1 -14.83 8.67 -15.23
N MET A 2 -14.46 7.76 -16.14
CA MET A 2 -13.38 6.77 -15.92
C MET A 2 -11.98 7.34 -15.58
N LYS A 3 -11.62 8.53 -16.11
CA LYS A 3 -10.29 9.14 -15.86
C LYS A 3 -10.07 9.61 -14.41
N LEU A 4 -11.12 9.96 -13.67
CA LEU A 4 -11.00 10.41 -12.28
C LEU A 4 -10.90 9.22 -11.31
N PHE A 5 -11.61 8.14 -11.60
CA PHE A 5 -11.51 6.90 -10.83
C PHE A 5 -10.08 6.36 -10.85
N ASN A 6 -9.47 6.30 -12.03
CA ASN A 6 -8.08 5.88 -12.19
C ASN A 6 -7.06 6.86 -11.54
N ARG A 7 -7.45 8.12 -11.31
CA ARG A 7 -6.58 9.16 -10.74
C ARG A 7 -6.37 8.99 -9.24
N TYR A 8 -7.39 8.55 -8.50
CA TYR A 8 -7.33 8.40 -7.04
C TYR A 8 -7.27 6.95 -6.56
N TRP A 9 -7.50 5.96 -7.44
CA TRP A 9 -7.53 4.55 -7.05
C TRP A 9 -6.24 4.07 -6.39
N HIS A 10 -5.08 4.56 -6.86
CA HIS A 10 -3.78 4.21 -6.31
C HIS A 10 -3.65 4.63 -4.83
N TRP A 11 -4.16 5.82 -4.48
CA TRP A 11 -4.20 6.32 -3.11
C TRP A 11 -5.19 5.54 -2.23
N VAL A 12 -6.34 5.16 -2.78
CA VAL A 12 -7.32 4.30 -2.08
C VAL A 12 -6.73 2.92 -1.82
N LEU A 13 -6.04 2.33 -2.80
CA LEU A 13 -5.38 1.03 -2.65
C LEU A 13 -4.33 1.07 -1.55
N LEU A 14 -3.54 2.14 -1.50
CA LEU A 14 -2.52 2.37 -0.49
C LEU A 14 -3.14 2.53 0.91
N ALA A 15 -4.25 3.27 1.01
CA ALA A 15 -5.01 3.40 2.26
C ALA A 15 -5.58 2.06 2.74
N VAL A 16 -6.14 1.25 1.84
CA VAL A 16 -6.67 -0.08 2.17
C VAL A 16 -5.56 -1.03 2.61
N LEU A 17 -4.42 -1.05 1.90
CA LEU A 17 -3.25 -1.85 2.28
C LEU A 17 -2.68 -1.40 3.63
N GLY A 18 -2.61 -0.10 3.89
CA GLY A 18 -2.17 0.46 5.16
C GLY A 18 -3.08 0.07 6.32
N LEU A 19 -4.41 0.18 6.13
CA LEU A 19 -5.39 -0.27 7.13
C LEU A 19 -5.27 -1.77 7.39
N ASN A 20 -5.11 -2.58 6.35
CA ASN A 20 -4.95 -4.03 6.50
C ASN A 20 -3.71 -4.37 7.33
N LEU A 21 -2.61 -3.66 7.10
CA LEU A 21 -1.36 -3.83 7.84
C LEU A 21 -1.49 -3.39 9.30
N VAL A 22 -2.19 -2.29 9.58
CA VAL A 22 -2.49 -1.83 10.95
C VAL A 22 -3.36 -2.83 11.70
N VAL A 23 -4.40 -3.37 11.06
CA VAL A 23 -5.25 -4.40 11.67
C VAL A 23 -4.45 -5.67 11.95
N GLY A 24 -3.63 -6.12 11.00
CA GLY A 24 -2.73 -7.26 11.19
C GLY A 24 -1.71 -7.06 12.31
N PHE A 25 -1.30 -5.80 12.55
CA PHE A 25 -0.44 -5.44 13.67
C PHE A 25 -1.19 -5.44 15.01
N MET A 26 -2.46 -5.03 15.03
CA MET A 26 -3.31 -5.08 16.24
C MET A 26 -3.65 -6.51 16.65
N THR A 27 -3.83 -7.41 15.69
CA THR A 27 -4.10 -8.84 15.94
C THR A 27 -2.82 -9.69 15.95
N PHE A 28 -1.66 -9.06 16.12
CA PHE A 28 -0.38 -9.75 16.02
C PHE A 28 -0.15 -10.68 17.22
N GLU A 29 -0.21 -11.99 16.98
CA GLU A 29 0.26 -12.99 17.94
C GLU A 29 1.75 -13.26 17.76
N SER A 30 2.47 -13.53 18.87
CA SER A 30 3.92 -13.79 18.88
C SER A 30 4.28 -15.19 18.36
N THR A 31 3.75 -15.53 17.19
CA THR A 31 3.97 -16.79 16.48
C THR A 31 4.93 -16.53 15.31
N ARG A 32 5.77 -17.52 14.98
CA ARG A 32 6.70 -17.45 13.84
C ARG A 32 5.99 -17.07 12.53
N LEU A 33 4.76 -17.53 12.35
CA LEU A 33 3.92 -17.24 11.17
C LEU A 33 3.54 -15.76 11.10
N SER A 34 3.11 -15.16 12.21
CA SER A 34 2.78 -13.73 12.27
C SER A 34 4.00 -12.87 11.97
N LEU A 35 5.18 -13.26 12.46
CA LEU A 35 6.41 -12.52 12.22
C LEU A 35 6.78 -12.49 10.73
N VAL A 36 6.62 -13.62 10.03
CA VAL A 36 6.79 -13.69 8.57
C VAL A 36 5.74 -12.82 7.86
N ALA A 37 4.47 -12.91 8.27
CA ALA A 37 3.39 -12.12 7.67
C ALA A 37 3.62 -10.60 7.83
N LEU A 38 4.17 -10.17 8.97
CA LEU A 38 4.49 -8.78 9.25
C LEU A 38 5.66 -8.28 8.38
N VAL A 39 6.72 -9.09 8.23
CA VAL A 39 7.87 -8.74 7.37
C VAL A 39 7.44 -8.65 5.90
N PHE A 40 6.74 -9.67 5.39
CA PHE A 40 6.27 -9.68 4.00
C PHE A 40 5.21 -8.59 3.75
N GLY A 41 4.30 -8.36 4.70
CA GLY A 41 3.32 -7.29 4.66
C GLY A 41 3.98 -5.91 4.61
N GLY A 42 5.00 -5.69 5.44
CA GLY A 42 5.79 -4.46 5.45
C GLY A 42 6.50 -4.19 4.12
N ILE A 43 7.15 -5.21 3.55
CA ILE A 43 7.81 -5.11 2.24
C ILE A 43 6.79 -4.81 1.14
N GLY A 44 5.65 -5.49 1.14
CA GLY A 44 4.56 -5.25 0.18
C GLY A 44 4.03 -3.82 0.26
N PHE A 45 3.81 -3.31 1.47
CA PHE A 45 3.36 -1.93 1.67
C PHE A 45 4.38 -0.91 1.15
N LEU A 46 5.67 -1.11 1.45
CA LEU A 46 6.75 -0.25 0.96
C LEU A 46 6.83 -0.25 -0.58
N ALA A 47 6.67 -1.41 -1.22
CA ALA A 47 6.65 -1.52 -2.68
C ALA A 47 5.47 -0.73 -3.29
N PHE A 48 4.27 -0.88 -2.74
CA PHE A 48 3.08 -0.15 -3.19
C PHE A 48 3.17 1.36 -2.93
N PHE A 49 3.80 1.76 -1.83
CA PHE A 49 4.08 3.17 -1.53
C PHE A 49 5.00 3.79 -2.58
N VAL A 50 6.12 3.14 -2.87
CA VAL A 50 7.08 3.60 -3.89
C VAL A 50 6.43 3.63 -5.27
N LEU A 51 5.65 2.61 -5.64
CA LEU A 51 4.90 2.56 -6.90
C LEU A 51 3.94 3.73 -7.03
N SER A 52 3.18 4.05 -5.98
CA SER A 52 2.21 5.14 -6.01
C SER A 52 2.91 6.50 -6.15
N VAL A 53 4.02 6.72 -5.45
CA VAL A 53 4.85 7.92 -5.60
C VAL A 53 5.45 8.02 -6.99
N LEU A 54 5.92 6.92 -7.58
CA LEU A 54 6.46 6.89 -8.93
C LEU A 54 5.39 7.18 -9.99
N VAL A 55 4.19 6.62 -9.85
CA VAL A 55 3.04 6.92 -10.72
C VAL A 55 2.70 8.40 -10.67
N GLU A 56 2.68 8.99 -9.47
CA GLU A 56 2.39 10.41 -9.30
C GLU A 56 3.49 11.31 -9.88
N LYS A 57 4.77 10.96 -9.69
CA LYS A 57 5.91 11.66 -10.30
C LYS A 57 5.91 11.56 -11.82
N LYS A 58 5.65 10.39 -12.39
CA LYS A 58 5.54 10.22 -13.86
C LYS A 58 4.40 11.04 -14.44
N ARG A 59 3.28 11.15 -13.72
CA ARG A 59 2.17 12.02 -14.12
C ARG A 59 2.55 13.50 -14.12
N LYS A 60 3.16 14.00 -13.04
CA LYS A 60 3.58 15.42 -12.95
C LYS A 60 4.64 15.82 -13.99
N LYS A 61 5.41 14.87 -14.54
CA LYS A 61 6.40 15.12 -15.60
C LYS A 61 5.77 15.11 -17.01
N SER A 62 4.54 14.61 -17.14
CA SER A 62 3.85 14.44 -18.43
C SER A 62 2.77 15.50 -18.66
N GLU A 63 2.51 16.38 -17.68
CA GLU A 63 1.82 17.66 -17.82
C GLU A 63 2.87 18.77 -18.00
#